data_AF-K2E276-F1
#
_entry.id   AF-K2E276-F1
#
_cell.length_a   1.000
_cell.length_b   1.000
_cell.length_c   1.000
_cell.angle_alpha   90.00
_cell.angle_beta   90.00
_cell.angle_gamma   90.00
#
_symmetry.space_group_name_H-M   'P 1'
#
loop_
_entity.id
_entity.type
_entity.pdbx_description
1 polymer ?
#
loop_
_entity_poly.entity_id
_entity_poly.type
_entity_poly.pdbx_seq_one_letter_code
_entity_poly.pdbx_strand_id
1 'polypeptide(L)'
;MTLGNKKIYLGFTLTEVMVIFSIIAILVLAAVMSFSPQLHKGNDSKRKADLNSIKIAVEEYEKDHNCYPDAALMNACGTDAGIPIHPYLTDVPCDPVTGNAYFYENDGTPCPVWFRVYTTLQYTKDASAIPGVGPGDTYNFYMSSDNAPNFPNEGSNLYGCIEGICTNLDRPNTCSSYTWDLPNCNGSCGQPIYSCSFL
;
A
#
# COMPACT_ATOMS: atom_id res chain seq x y z
N MET A 1 -61.02 49.49 -17.22
CA MET A 1 -59.61 49.46 -17.69
C MET A 1 -58.81 48.65 -16.69
N THR A 2 -58.41 47.43 -17.05
CA THR A 2 -57.65 46.52 -16.19
C THR A 2 -56.15 46.67 -16.49
N LEU A 3 -55.39 47.18 -15.53
CA LEU A 3 -53.93 47.28 -15.61
C LEU A 3 -53.32 45.87 -15.51
N GLY A 4 -52.78 45.37 -16.62
CA GLY A 4 -52.05 44.10 -16.64
C GLY A 4 -50.71 44.24 -15.94
N ASN A 5 -50.51 43.50 -14.84
CA ASN A 5 -49.23 43.42 -14.13
C ASN A 5 -48.17 42.76 -15.03
N LYS A 6 -47.28 43.56 -15.62
CA LYS A 6 -46.11 43.08 -16.35
C LYS A 6 -45.07 42.58 -15.35
N LYS A 7 -44.85 41.25 -15.30
CA LYS A 7 -43.74 40.67 -14.52
C LYS A 7 -42.42 41.12 -15.13
N ILE A 8 -41.59 41.81 -14.36
CA ILE A 8 -40.23 42.19 -14.75
C ILE A 8 -39.33 40.99 -14.46
N TYR A 9 -38.77 40.39 -15.49
CA TYR A 9 -37.70 39.41 -15.36
C TYR A 9 -36.38 40.17 -15.27
N LEU A 10 -35.78 40.19 -14.08
CA LEU A 10 -34.41 40.68 -13.88
C LEU A 10 -33.48 39.66 -14.55
N GLY A 11 -32.90 40.05 -15.69
CA GLY A 11 -31.98 39.21 -16.47
C GLY A 11 -30.60 39.18 -15.82
N PHE A 12 -29.99 37.99 -15.83
CA PHE A 12 -28.61 37.76 -15.39
C PHE A 12 -27.64 38.61 -16.21
N THR A 13 -26.64 39.23 -15.56
CA THR A 13 -25.64 40.03 -16.29
C THR A 13 -24.55 39.13 -16.89
N LEU A 14 -24.03 39.49 -18.06
CA LEU A 14 -22.95 38.73 -18.71
C LEU A 14 -21.70 38.62 -17.82
N THR A 15 -21.42 39.66 -17.04
CA THR A 15 -20.32 39.69 -16.07
C THR A 15 -20.53 38.70 -14.91
N GLU A 16 -21.77 38.49 -14.48
CA GLU A 16 -22.08 37.58 -13.38
C GLU A 16 -21.90 36.12 -13.79
N VAL A 17 -22.28 35.77 -15.03
CA VAL A 17 -22.01 34.45 -15.60
C VAL A 17 -20.51 34.21 -15.77
N MET A 18 -19.74 35.21 -16.23
CA MET A 18 -18.29 35.12 -16.40
C MET A 18 -17.55 34.84 -15.09
N VAL A 19 -17.91 35.54 -14.01
CA VAL A 19 -17.29 35.35 -12.69
C VAL A 19 -17.58 33.94 -12.17
N ILE A 20 -18.81 33.46 -12.31
CA ILE A 20 -19.19 32.11 -11.86
C ILE A 20 -18.37 31.03 -12.59
N PHE A 21 -18.25 31.12 -13.93
CA PHE A 21 -17.44 30.16 -14.68
C PHE A 21 -15.97 30.21 -14.28
N SER A 22 -15.42 31.39 -14.00
CA SER A 22 -14.03 31.52 -13.53
C SER A 22 -13.82 30.80 -12.19
N ILE A 23 -14.77 30.93 -11.26
CA ILE A 23 -14.71 30.25 -9.96
C ILE A 23 -14.85 28.74 -10.13
N ILE A 24 -15.82 28.28 -10.93
CA ILE A 24 -16.01 26.84 -11.21
C ILE A 24 -14.76 26.24 -11.84
N ALA A 25 -14.13 26.91 -12.81
CA ALA A 25 -12.91 26.44 -13.46
C ALA A 25 -11.77 26.22 -12.46
N ILE A 26 -11.57 27.18 -11.54
CA ILE A 26 -10.53 27.08 -10.49
C ILE A 26 -10.84 25.92 -9.52
N LEU A 27 -12.10 25.78 -9.10
CA LEU A 27 -12.52 24.71 -8.18
C LEU A 27 -12.34 23.31 -8.78
N VAL A 28 -12.65 23.14 -10.07
CA VAL A 28 -12.48 21.85 -10.77
C VAL A 28 -11.00 21.47 -10.83
N LEU A 29 -10.11 22.41 -11.17
CA LEU A 29 -8.67 22.14 -11.22
C LEU A 29 -8.13 21.74 -9.84
N ALA A 30 -8.55 22.43 -8.77
CA ALA A 30 -8.15 22.10 -7.40
C ALA A 30 -8.67 20.71 -6.96
N ALA A 31 -9.89 20.35 -7.35
CA ALA A 31 -10.50 19.07 -6.99
C ALA A 31 -9.74 17.88 -7.62
N VAL A 32 -9.37 17.96 -8.90
CA VAL A 32 -8.65 16.88 -9.60
C VAL A 32 -7.30 16.58 -8.96
N MET A 33 -6.54 17.62 -8.56
CA MET A 33 -5.23 17.44 -7.92
C MET A 33 -5.33 16.74 -6.54
N SER A 34 -6.46 16.89 -5.84
CA SER A 34 -6.66 16.34 -4.50
C SER A 34 -7.20 14.90 -4.52
N PHE A 35 -7.98 14.54 -5.55
CA PHE A 35 -8.74 13.28 -5.56
C PHE A 35 -7.91 12.03 -5.84
N SER A 36 -6.99 12.08 -6.81
CA SER A 36 -6.16 10.92 -7.21
C SER A 36 -5.36 10.27 -6.06
N PRO A 37 -4.59 11.02 -5.23
CA PRO A 37 -3.83 10.38 -4.14
C PRO A 37 -4.72 9.78 -3.06
N GLN A 38 -5.95 10.27 -2.88
CA GLN A 38 -6.88 9.72 -1.89
C GLN A 38 -7.45 8.38 -2.34
N LEU A 39 -7.73 8.22 -3.64
CA LEU A 39 -8.10 6.92 -4.20
C LEU A 39 -6.95 5.90 -4.08
N HIS A 40 -5.72 6.31 -4.39
CA HIS A 40 -4.54 5.45 -4.25
C HIS A 40 -4.39 4.96 -2.80
N LYS A 41 -4.49 5.87 -1.82
CA LYS A 41 -4.46 5.49 -0.40
C LYS A 41 -5.59 4.55 0.00
N GLY A 42 -6.80 4.74 -0.55
CA GLY A 42 -7.93 3.83 -0.31
C GLY A 42 -7.64 2.41 -0.84
N ASN A 43 -7.14 2.30 -2.06
CA ASN A 43 -6.75 1.03 -2.66
C ASN A 43 -5.59 0.37 -1.91
N ASP A 44 -4.60 1.16 -1.48
CA ASP A 44 -3.43 0.69 -0.74
C ASP A 44 -3.81 0.21 0.67
N SER A 45 -4.73 0.91 1.35
CA SER A 45 -5.30 0.44 2.61
C SER A 45 -6.00 -0.91 2.44
N LYS A 46 -6.72 -1.10 1.32
CA LYS A 46 -7.35 -2.37 1.00
C LYS A 46 -6.31 -3.47 0.75
N ARG A 47 -5.28 -3.22 -0.06
CA ARG A 47 -4.16 -4.17 -0.28
C ARG A 47 -3.49 -4.60 1.01
N LYS A 48 -3.21 -3.66 1.92
CA LYS A 48 -2.63 -3.96 3.22
C LYS A 48 -3.53 -4.86 4.06
N ALA A 49 -4.83 -4.59 4.08
CA ALA A 49 -5.81 -5.42 4.79
C ALA A 49 -5.95 -6.82 4.17
N ASP A 50 -5.94 -6.90 2.84
CA ASP A 50 -6.03 -8.15 2.08
C ASP A 50 -4.79 -9.04 2.37
N LEU A 51 -3.58 -8.47 2.32
CA LEU A 51 -2.33 -9.17 2.69
C LEU A 51 -2.32 -9.61 4.16
N ASN A 52 -2.85 -8.79 5.07
CA ASN A 52 -2.94 -9.15 6.49
C ASN A 52 -3.89 -10.34 6.72
N SER A 53 -5.01 -10.37 6.00
CA SER A 53 -5.96 -11.47 6.06
C SER A 53 -5.34 -12.76 5.54
N ILE A 54 -4.58 -12.68 4.43
CA ILE A 54 -3.77 -13.79 3.91
C ILE A 54 -2.77 -14.26 4.96
N LYS A 55 -2.00 -13.35 5.57
CA LYS A 55 -1.01 -13.69 6.59
C LYS A 55 -1.63 -14.50 7.72
N ILE A 56 -2.71 -14.00 8.32
CA ILE A 56 -3.39 -14.66 9.44
C ILE A 56 -3.87 -16.06 9.04
N ALA A 57 -4.52 -16.19 7.88
CA ALA A 57 -5.04 -17.47 7.41
C ALA A 57 -3.93 -18.50 7.14
N VAL A 58 -2.84 -18.04 6.53
CA VAL A 58 -1.67 -18.87 6.21
C VAL A 58 -0.94 -19.32 7.48
N GLU A 59 -0.86 -18.46 8.50
CA GLU A 59 -0.34 -18.83 9.83
C GLU A 59 -1.26 -19.81 10.57
N GLU A 60 -2.58 -19.70 10.41
CA GLU A 60 -3.53 -20.66 10.99
C GLU A 60 -3.44 -22.02 10.29
N TYR A 61 -3.30 -22.03 8.96
CA TYR A 61 -3.05 -23.24 8.18
C TYR A 61 -1.80 -23.98 8.68
N GLU A 62 -0.70 -23.25 8.92
CA GLU A 62 0.56 -23.83 9.38
C GLU A 62 0.42 -24.50 10.74
N LYS A 63 -0.36 -23.92 11.67
CA LYS A 63 -0.58 -24.53 12.99
C LYS A 63 -1.20 -25.92 12.94
N ASP A 64 -2.03 -26.17 11.92
CA ASP A 64 -2.71 -27.46 11.76
C ASP A 64 -1.94 -28.43 10.86
N HIS A 65 -1.18 -27.93 9.88
CA HIS A 65 -0.48 -28.74 8.88
C HIS A 65 1.03 -28.89 9.14
N ASN A 66 1.59 -28.11 10.07
CA ASN A 66 3.03 -27.94 10.34
C ASN A 66 3.84 -27.44 9.12
N CYS A 67 3.15 -26.86 8.14
CA CYS A 67 3.75 -26.31 6.93
C CYS A 67 2.89 -25.20 6.36
N TYR A 68 3.53 -24.26 5.67
CA TYR A 68 2.81 -23.23 4.94
C TYR A 68 2.23 -23.77 3.63
N PRO A 69 1.16 -23.15 3.10
CA PRO A 69 0.55 -23.54 1.83
C PRO A 69 1.52 -23.50 0.66
N ASP A 70 1.29 -24.38 -0.30
CA ASP A 70 1.97 -24.32 -1.59
C ASP A 70 1.57 -23.06 -2.38
N ALA A 71 2.50 -22.44 -3.08
CA ALA A 71 2.25 -21.24 -3.85
C ALA A 71 1.19 -21.44 -4.96
N ALA A 72 1.04 -22.65 -5.49
CA ALA A 72 0.00 -22.99 -6.45
C ALA A 72 -1.42 -22.75 -5.91
N LEU A 73 -1.61 -22.87 -4.59
CA LEU A 73 -2.90 -22.60 -3.93
C LEU A 73 -3.23 -21.11 -3.85
N MET A 74 -2.23 -20.24 -3.98
CA MET A 74 -2.38 -18.78 -3.83
C MET A 74 -2.26 -18.02 -5.16
N ASN A 75 -2.13 -18.73 -6.28
CA ASN A 75 -1.94 -18.13 -7.61
C ASN A 75 -3.24 -17.61 -8.26
N ALA A 76 -4.40 -17.95 -7.70
CA ALA A 76 -5.71 -17.48 -8.17
C ALA A 76 -6.44 -16.75 -7.03
N CYS A 77 -7.29 -15.79 -7.40
CA CYS A 77 -8.10 -15.00 -6.46
C CYS A 77 -9.58 -15.01 -6.89
N GLY A 78 -10.48 -14.70 -5.95
CA GLY A 78 -11.92 -14.73 -6.17
C GLY A 78 -12.57 -16.08 -5.83
N THR A 79 -13.85 -16.20 -6.19
CA THR A 79 -14.80 -17.21 -5.67
C THR A 79 -14.98 -18.47 -6.52
N ASP A 80 -14.17 -18.71 -7.56
CA ASP A 80 -14.40 -19.88 -8.43
C ASP A 80 -13.14 -20.70 -8.76
N ALA A 81 -13.30 -22.02 -8.60
CA ALA A 81 -12.42 -23.15 -8.92
C ALA A 81 -11.14 -23.39 -8.08
N GLY A 82 -11.30 -24.02 -6.92
CA GLY A 82 -10.25 -24.87 -6.31
C GLY A 82 -9.66 -24.33 -5.02
N ILE A 83 -10.51 -24.23 -3.99
CA ILE A 83 -10.22 -24.00 -2.57
C ILE A 83 -8.75 -23.59 -2.26
N PRO A 84 -8.49 -22.28 -2.10
CA PRO A 84 -7.30 -21.80 -1.42
C PRO A 84 -7.49 -21.97 0.09
N ILE A 85 -6.82 -22.96 0.68
CA ILE A 85 -6.64 -23.16 2.14
C ILE A 85 -7.90 -23.08 3.05
N HIS A 86 -9.11 -23.37 2.56
CA HIS A 86 -10.29 -23.46 3.44
C HIS A 86 -10.06 -24.50 4.57
N PRO A 87 -10.48 -24.23 5.83
CA PRO A 87 -11.36 -23.14 6.26
C PRO A 87 -10.67 -21.83 6.63
N TYR A 88 -9.34 -21.75 6.58
CA TYR A 88 -8.59 -20.60 7.10
C TYR A 88 -8.79 -19.34 6.25
N LEU A 89 -9.02 -19.52 4.94
CA LEU A 89 -9.38 -18.44 4.03
C LEU A 89 -10.52 -18.90 3.13
N THR A 90 -11.63 -18.15 3.12
CA THR A 90 -12.79 -18.50 2.28
C THR A 90 -12.50 -18.22 0.81
N ASP A 91 -11.96 -17.04 0.53
CA ASP A 91 -11.60 -16.58 -0.82
C ASP A 91 -10.28 -15.83 -0.76
N VAL A 92 -9.37 -16.09 -1.71
CA VAL A 92 -8.15 -15.27 -1.84
C VAL A 92 -8.55 -13.91 -2.40
N PRO A 93 -8.22 -12.80 -1.70
CA PRO A 93 -8.56 -11.47 -2.17
C PRO A 93 -7.77 -11.11 -3.43
N CYS A 94 -8.44 -10.48 -4.39
CA CYS A 94 -7.83 -9.93 -5.60
C CYS A 94 -7.36 -8.50 -5.36
N ASP A 95 -6.24 -8.12 -5.99
CA ASP A 95 -5.79 -6.73 -6.02
C ASP A 95 -6.88 -5.82 -6.61
N PRO A 96 -7.29 -4.74 -5.91
CA PRO A 96 -8.46 -3.93 -6.27
C PRO A 96 -8.29 -3.14 -7.57
N VAL A 97 -7.08 -3.10 -8.13
CA VAL A 97 -6.77 -2.34 -9.35
C VAL A 97 -6.52 -3.27 -10.52
N THR A 98 -5.70 -4.30 -10.32
CA THR A 98 -5.32 -5.23 -11.39
C THR A 98 -6.29 -6.40 -11.53
N GLY A 99 -7.04 -6.74 -10.47
CA GLY A 99 -7.92 -7.90 -10.44
C GLY A 99 -7.18 -9.25 -10.35
N ASN A 100 -5.86 -9.23 -10.16
CA ASN A 100 -5.03 -10.42 -10.07
C ASN A 100 -4.80 -10.83 -8.60
N ALA A 101 -4.40 -12.09 -8.39
CA ALA A 101 -3.94 -12.56 -7.09
C ALA A 101 -2.63 -11.85 -6.68
N TYR A 102 -2.42 -11.73 -5.37
CA TYR A 102 -1.14 -11.26 -4.83
C TYR A 102 -0.05 -12.29 -5.08
N PHE A 103 1.17 -11.82 -5.30
CA PHE A 103 2.28 -12.73 -5.54
C PHE A 103 2.67 -13.39 -4.22
N TYR A 104 2.57 -14.72 -4.16
CA TYR A 104 2.89 -15.52 -3.00
C TYR A 104 4.16 -16.33 -3.26
N GLU A 105 5.12 -16.24 -2.33
CA GLU A 105 6.41 -16.91 -2.40
C GLU A 105 6.60 -17.79 -1.16
N ASN A 106 7.24 -18.94 -1.36
CA ASN A 106 7.70 -19.85 -0.33
C ASN A 106 9.03 -20.50 -0.76
N ASP A 107 9.55 -21.47 0.00
CA ASP A 107 10.79 -22.18 -0.34
C ASP A 107 10.69 -23.20 -1.49
N GLY A 108 9.50 -23.38 -2.08
CA GLY A 108 9.25 -24.34 -3.16
C GLY A 108 9.37 -25.81 -2.74
N THR A 109 9.43 -26.10 -1.44
CA THR A 109 9.47 -27.48 -0.94
C THR A 109 8.06 -28.06 -0.80
N PRO A 110 7.91 -29.40 -0.71
CA PRO A 110 6.61 -30.01 -0.44
C PRO A 110 6.01 -29.64 0.93
N CYS A 111 6.82 -29.06 1.82
CA CYS A 111 6.47 -28.73 3.18
C CYS A 111 7.12 -27.38 3.54
N PRO A 112 6.61 -26.26 2.98
CA PRO A 112 7.26 -24.97 3.12
C PRO A 112 7.33 -24.50 4.55
N VAL A 113 8.51 -24.02 4.97
CA VAL A 113 8.73 -23.56 6.34
C VAL A 113 8.61 -22.05 6.48
N TRP A 114 8.43 -21.29 5.40
CA TRP A 114 8.15 -19.87 5.46
C TRP A 114 7.33 -19.41 4.25
N PHE A 115 6.75 -18.21 4.35
CA PHE A 115 6.10 -17.57 3.21
C PHE A 115 6.30 -16.05 3.18
N ARG A 116 6.08 -15.49 2.00
CA ARG A 116 5.94 -14.06 1.74
C ARG A 116 4.80 -13.79 0.76
N VAL A 117 4.12 -12.67 0.95
CA VAL A 117 3.11 -12.18 0.01
C VAL A 117 3.42 -10.73 -0.34
N TYR A 118 3.39 -10.40 -1.63
CA TYR A 118 3.86 -9.14 -2.18
C TYR A 118 2.77 -8.36 -2.90
N THR A 119 2.91 -7.03 -2.90
CA THR A 119 2.08 -6.12 -3.69
C THR A 119 2.83 -4.81 -3.99
N THR A 120 2.23 -3.99 -4.84
CA THR A 120 2.74 -2.66 -5.18
C THR A 120 1.73 -1.60 -4.78
N LEU A 121 2.05 -0.86 -3.72
CA LEU A 121 1.33 0.33 -3.28
C LEU A 121 1.47 1.44 -4.32
N GLN A 122 0.35 2.09 -4.65
CA GLN A 122 0.29 3.19 -5.60
C GLN A 122 0.83 4.50 -4.98
N TYR A 123 0.60 4.72 -3.70
CA TYR A 123 1.07 5.87 -2.96
C TYR A 123 2.49 5.63 -2.43
N THR A 124 3.50 5.94 -3.24
CA THR A 124 4.92 5.69 -2.93
C THR A 124 5.49 6.51 -1.77
N LYS A 125 4.73 7.50 -1.25
CA LYS A 125 5.09 8.25 -0.04
C LYS A 125 4.59 7.61 1.25
N ASP A 126 4.00 6.41 1.17
CA ASP A 126 3.62 5.62 2.33
C ASP A 126 4.88 5.11 3.06
N ALA A 127 4.94 5.27 4.38
CA ALA A 127 6.11 4.85 5.18
C ALA A 127 6.36 3.34 5.15
N SER A 128 5.33 2.54 4.85
CA SER A 128 5.47 1.10 4.71
C SER A 128 5.97 0.66 3.33
N ALA A 129 6.08 1.58 2.35
CA ALA A 129 6.57 1.26 1.03
C ALA A 129 8.10 1.14 1.02
N ILE A 130 8.60 -0.02 0.60
CA ILE A 130 10.02 -0.39 0.55
C ILE A 130 10.36 -0.68 -0.90
N PRO A 131 11.12 0.15 -1.62
CA PRO A 131 11.41 -0.07 -3.02
C PRO A 131 12.24 -1.36 -3.23
N GLY A 132 11.93 -2.09 -4.29
CA GLY A 132 12.75 -3.21 -4.75
C GLY A 132 12.64 -4.45 -3.88
N VAL A 133 11.41 -4.86 -3.57
CA VAL A 133 11.16 -6.13 -2.86
C VAL A 133 10.57 -7.18 -3.79
N GLY A 134 10.78 -8.44 -3.43
CA GLY A 134 10.25 -9.61 -4.14
C GLY A 134 10.97 -9.91 -5.44
N PRO A 135 10.49 -10.88 -6.22
CA PRO A 135 11.17 -11.31 -7.44
C PRO A 135 11.28 -10.18 -8.45
N GLY A 136 12.51 -9.96 -8.96
CA GLY A 136 12.78 -8.93 -9.95
C GLY A 136 12.67 -7.49 -9.44
N ASP A 137 12.65 -7.28 -8.12
CA ASP A 137 12.58 -5.95 -7.49
C ASP A 137 11.35 -5.12 -7.92
N THR A 138 10.26 -5.79 -8.31
CA THR A 138 9.10 -5.14 -8.92
C THR A 138 8.04 -4.66 -7.91
N TYR A 139 8.11 -5.13 -6.67
CA TYR A 139 7.14 -4.83 -5.62
C TYR A 139 7.68 -3.77 -4.67
N ASN A 140 6.78 -3.17 -3.87
CA ASN A 140 7.17 -2.20 -2.86
C ASN A 140 6.55 -2.44 -1.47
N PHE A 141 5.85 -3.54 -1.28
CA PHE A 141 5.27 -3.91 0.01
C PHE A 141 5.12 -5.42 0.09
N TYR A 142 5.34 -5.97 1.27
CA TYR A 142 5.16 -7.39 1.53
C TYR A 142 4.74 -7.65 2.97
N MET A 143 4.18 -8.84 3.20
CA MET A 143 4.03 -9.44 4.51
C MET A 143 4.66 -10.82 4.49
N SER A 144 5.19 -11.26 5.64
CA SER A 144 5.86 -12.55 5.75
C SER A 144 5.55 -13.23 7.07
N SER A 145 5.84 -14.53 7.13
CA SER A 145 6.03 -15.23 8.40
C SER A 145 7.26 -14.69 9.14
N ASP A 146 7.30 -14.93 10.44
CA ASP A 146 8.41 -14.49 11.30
C ASP A 146 9.72 -15.24 11.03
N ASN A 147 9.63 -16.45 10.48
CA ASN A 147 10.77 -17.30 10.14
C ASN A 147 11.19 -17.21 8.67
N ALA A 148 10.63 -16.27 7.89
CA ALA A 148 11.03 -16.04 6.52
C ALA A 148 12.51 -15.62 6.45
N PRO A 149 13.34 -16.30 5.63
CA PRO A 149 14.74 -16.04 5.54
C PRO A 149 14.95 -14.67 4.96
N ASN A 150 15.81 -13.94 5.62
CA ASN A 150 16.35 -12.67 5.20
C ASN A 150 16.51 -12.54 3.65
N PHE A 151 15.97 -11.50 3.00
CA PHE A 151 16.08 -11.17 1.58
C PHE A 151 17.52 -11.30 1.07
N PRO A 152 17.76 -11.48 -0.24
CA PRO A 152 19.13 -11.54 -0.80
C PRO A 152 20.00 -10.26 -0.62
N ASN A 153 19.53 -9.23 0.09
CA ASN A 153 20.34 -8.09 0.59
C ASN A 153 20.46 -8.07 2.13
N GLU A 154 19.97 -9.11 2.80
CA GLU A 154 19.81 -9.14 4.24
C GLU A 154 21.03 -9.83 4.85
N GLY A 155 22.17 -9.19 4.56
CA GLY A 155 23.37 -9.12 5.37
C GLY A 155 23.86 -7.67 5.53
N SER A 156 23.16 -6.72 4.89
CA SER A 156 23.43 -5.30 5.05
C SER A 156 22.72 -4.76 6.29
N ASN A 157 23.48 -4.12 7.17
CA ASN A 157 22.95 -3.42 8.33
C ASN A 157 22.07 -2.27 7.85
N LEU A 158 20.78 -2.32 8.11
CA LEU A 158 19.88 -1.22 7.84
C LEU A 158 20.05 -0.15 8.91
N TYR A 159 20.22 1.11 8.53
CA TYR A 159 20.32 2.22 9.46
C TYR A 159 19.30 3.31 9.16
N GLY A 160 18.69 3.90 10.17
CA GLY A 160 17.83 5.08 10.07
C GLY A 160 17.93 5.98 11.29
N CYS A 161 17.30 7.15 11.24
CA CYS A 161 17.50 8.19 12.24
C CYS A 161 16.44 8.14 13.36
N ILE A 162 16.78 7.79 14.59
CA ILE A 162 15.88 7.86 15.75
C ILE A 162 16.30 9.05 16.62
N GLU A 163 15.40 10.01 16.82
CA GLU A 163 15.66 11.20 17.65
C GLU A 163 16.95 11.97 17.26
N GLY A 164 17.29 11.94 15.97
CA GLY A 164 18.50 12.58 15.44
C GLY A 164 19.78 11.72 15.52
N ILE A 165 19.66 10.46 15.94
CA ILE A 165 20.76 9.50 16.07
C ILE A 165 20.61 8.40 15.02
N CYS A 166 21.70 8.02 14.34
CA CYS A 166 21.69 6.91 13.39
C CYS A 166 21.71 5.57 14.15
N THR A 167 20.68 4.76 13.96
CA THR A 167 20.46 3.51 14.69
C THR A 167 20.24 2.37 13.69
N ASN A 168 20.75 1.18 14.02
CA ASN A 168 20.50 -0.02 13.23
C ASN A 168 19.03 -0.46 13.40
N LEU A 169 18.39 -0.85 12.32
CA LEU A 169 16.97 -1.18 12.26
C LEU A 169 16.80 -2.61 11.77
N ASP A 170 15.83 -3.31 12.34
CA ASP A 170 15.50 -4.65 11.87
C ASP A 170 14.66 -4.60 10.58
N ARG A 171 13.92 -3.50 10.32
CA ARG A 171 13.09 -3.30 9.13
C ARG A 171 12.93 -1.81 8.73
N PRO A 172 12.73 -1.51 7.43
CA PRO A 172 12.67 -0.14 6.89
C PRO A 172 11.34 0.60 7.08
N ASN A 173 10.31 -0.03 7.65
CA ASN A 173 8.93 0.47 7.69
C ASN A 173 8.66 1.58 8.71
N THR A 174 9.65 1.95 9.54
CA THR A 174 9.53 2.97 10.59
C THR A 174 10.19 4.30 10.25
N CYS A 175 10.90 4.40 9.11
CA CYS A 175 11.77 5.54 8.82
C CYS A 175 11.43 6.26 7.51
N SER A 176 11.38 7.60 7.59
CA SER A 176 11.22 8.52 6.45
C SER A 176 12.41 8.47 5.49
N SER A 177 13.59 8.06 5.97
CA SER A 177 14.80 7.81 5.21
C SER A 177 15.65 6.75 5.93
N TYR A 178 16.25 5.83 5.18
CA TYR A 178 17.18 4.82 5.70
C TYR A 178 18.31 4.55 4.70
N THR A 179 19.39 3.96 5.20
CA THR A 179 20.58 3.62 4.41
C THR A 179 21.07 2.22 4.77
N TRP A 180 21.55 1.47 3.77
CA TRP A 180 22.14 0.15 3.97
C TRP A 180 23.66 0.27 4.21
N ASP A 181 24.18 -0.47 5.18
CA ASP A 181 25.60 -0.58 5.57
C ASP A 181 26.31 0.75 5.87
N LEU A 182 25.53 1.78 6.21
CA LEU A 182 26.03 3.12 6.49
C LEU A 182 25.72 3.49 7.95
N PRO A 183 26.61 3.19 8.90
CA PRO A 183 26.44 3.48 10.32
C PRO A 183 26.42 4.97 10.67
N ASN A 184 26.48 5.85 9.66
CA ASN A 184 26.39 7.30 9.79
C ASN A 184 25.12 7.88 9.13
N CYS A 185 24.24 7.08 8.52
CA CYS A 185 23.02 7.52 7.85
C CYS A 185 23.25 8.67 6.85
N ASN A 186 24.46 8.72 6.25
CA ASN A 186 24.91 9.79 5.38
C ASN A 186 24.80 11.22 5.99
N GLY A 187 24.84 11.36 7.32
CA GLY A 187 24.66 12.64 8.00
C GLY A 187 23.24 13.20 7.98
N SER A 188 22.26 12.41 7.54
CA SER A 188 20.87 12.86 7.35
C SER A 188 20.15 13.10 8.69
N CYS A 189 20.63 12.55 9.80
CA CYS A 189 19.93 12.62 11.09
C CYS A 189 19.95 14.00 11.77
N GLY A 190 20.67 14.99 11.21
CA GLY A 190 20.68 16.36 11.72
C GLY A 190 19.39 17.15 11.50
N GLN A 191 18.40 16.60 10.79
CA GLN A 191 17.11 17.24 10.55
C GLN A 191 15.96 16.32 11.00
N PRO A 192 14.95 16.86 11.71
CA PRO A 192 13.82 16.07 12.23
C PRO A 192 12.92 15.49 11.11
N ILE A 193 13.03 15.98 9.88
CA ILE A 193 12.29 15.43 8.74
C ILE A 193 12.77 14.03 8.31
N TYR A 194 13.99 13.63 8.69
CA TYR A 194 14.58 12.34 8.35
C TYR A 194 14.48 11.33 9.50
N SER A 195 13.82 11.70 10.61
CA SER A 195 13.66 10.81 11.75
C SER A 195 12.61 9.73 11.49
N CYS A 196 12.84 8.56 12.07
CA CYS A 196 11.91 7.47 12.20
C CYS A 196 10.75 7.90 13.09
N SER A 197 9.54 7.58 12.67
CA SER A 197 8.32 7.83 13.43
C SER A 197 7.93 6.54 14.13
N PHE A 198 7.91 6.58 15.45
CA PHE A 198 7.37 5.50 16.27
C PHE A 198 5.84 5.52 16.16
N LEU A 199 5.25 4.43 15.69
CA LEU A 199 3.85 4.08 15.96
C LEU A 199 3.81 3.09 17.12
#